data_AF-A0A8J3BYM0-F1
#
_entry.id   AF-A0A8J3BYM0-F1
#
_cell.length_a   1.000
_cell.length_b   1.000
_cell.length_c   1.000
_cell.angle_alpha   90.00
_cell.angle_beta   90.00
_cell.angle_gamma   90.00
#
_symmetry.space_group_name_H-M   'P 1'
#
loop_
_entity.id
_entity.type
_entity.pdbx_description
1 polymer ?
#
loop_
_entity_poly.entity_id
_entity_poly.type
_entity_poly.pdbx_seq_one_letter_code
_entity_poly.pdbx_strand_id
1 'polypeptide(L)'
;MDVAEAARQWLRDRGAQEIPHAGGSLYDHLGRVHDRLRDLGAGPDLRLAGLTHAAYGTDGFATALLDVAHRDRLRRLVGEPAEAIVYRYGGCDRGHTWRALSRTGQIRSRFTQTVEAPTAAQLRAFVDLSIVNELDVALHDPAIAREHGDYFRSVFGSWAVLASPAVIMDARRVLTF
;
A
#
# COMPACT_ATOMS: atom_id res chain seq x y z
N MET A 1 -24.95 -3.07 2.53
CA MET A 1 -24.16 -1.91 2.07
C MET A 1 -22.87 -2.48 1.51
N ASP A 2 -22.46 -2.11 0.30
CA ASP A 2 -21.17 -2.55 -0.25
C ASP A 2 -20.04 -1.99 0.64
N VAL A 3 -19.15 -2.87 1.12
CA VAL A 3 -18.05 -2.51 2.02
C VAL A 3 -17.11 -1.49 1.34
N ALA A 4 -16.91 -1.61 0.03
CA ALA A 4 -16.09 -0.67 -0.72
C ALA A 4 -16.71 0.74 -0.73
N GLU A 5 -18.03 0.85 -0.93
CA GLU A 5 -18.72 2.14 -0.87
C GLU A 5 -18.72 2.73 0.54
N ALA A 6 -18.92 1.90 1.58
CA ALA A 6 -18.80 2.34 2.96
C ALA A 6 -17.39 2.87 3.28
N ALA A 7 -16.35 2.21 2.76
CA ALA A 7 -14.98 2.68 2.88
C ALA A 7 -14.73 4.00 2.13
N ARG A 8 -15.30 4.17 0.92
CA ARG A 8 -15.23 5.43 0.17
C ARG A 8 -15.91 6.57 0.91
N GLN A 9 -17.10 6.34 1.47
CA GLN A 9 -17.77 7.34 2.30
C GLN A 9 -16.93 7.70 3.51
N TRP A 10 -16.38 6.71 4.21
CA TRP A 10 -15.50 6.95 5.35
C TRP A 10 -14.28 7.80 4.97
N LEU A 11 -13.66 7.59 3.81
CA LEU A 11 -12.55 8.42 3.34
C LEU A 11 -12.97 9.88 3.12
N ARG A 12 -14.14 10.11 2.53
CA ARG A 12 -14.71 11.47 2.36
C ARG A 12 -14.95 12.13 3.72
N ASP A 13 -15.54 11.39 4.66
CA ASP A 13 -15.79 11.89 6.02
C ASP A 13 -14.50 12.22 6.80
N ARG A 14 -13.35 11.64 6.40
CA ARG A 14 -12.02 11.94 6.95
C ARG A 14 -11.28 13.06 6.20
N GLY A 15 -11.91 13.69 5.23
CA GLY A 15 -11.31 14.79 4.48
C GLY A 15 -10.25 14.35 3.47
N ALA A 16 -10.32 13.10 2.97
CA ALA A 16 -9.32 12.61 2.02
C ALA A 16 -9.39 13.32 0.66
N GLN A 17 -10.49 14.01 0.33
CA GLN A 17 -10.65 14.74 -0.93
C GLN A 17 -9.88 16.08 -0.91
N GLU A 18 -9.61 16.60 0.28
CA GLU A 18 -8.99 17.90 0.52
C GLU A 18 -7.48 17.79 0.72
N ILE A 19 -6.95 16.57 0.87
CA ILE A 19 -5.52 16.32 1.07
C ILE A 19 -4.84 16.20 -0.30
N PRO A 20 -3.95 17.14 -0.70
CA PRO A 20 -3.23 17.04 -1.96
C PRO A 20 -2.34 15.80 -2.00
N HIS A 21 -2.34 15.10 -3.13
CA HIS A 21 -1.53 13.91 -3.35
C HIS A 21 -1.21 13.73 -4.85
N ALA A 22 -0.38 12.74 -5.19
CA ALA A 22 -0.02 12.47 -6.59
C ALA A 22 -1.29 12.28 -7.44
N GLY A 23 -1.40 13.07 -8.52
CA GLY A 23 -2.55 12.98 -9.44
C GLY A 23 -3.90 13.45 -8.87
N GLY A 24 -3.91 14.37 -7.90
CA GLY A 24 -5.13 14.98 -7.38
C GLY A 24 -5.19 14.99 -5.86
N SER A 25 -6.18 14.30 -5.29
CA SER A 25 -6.34 14.13 -3.85
C SER A 25 -5.88 12.75 -3.35
N LEU A 26 -5.69 12.60 -2.04
CA LEU A 26 -5.48 11.30 -1.41
C LEU A 26 -6.64 10.34 -1.72
N TYR A 27 -7.87 10.84 -1.76
CA TYR A 27 -9.04 10.05 -2.15
C TYR A 27 -8.91 9.47 -3.57
N ASP A 28 -8.48 10.28 -4.53
CA ASP A 28 -8.31 9.84 -5.93
C ASP A 28 -7.23 8.76 -6.04
N HIS A 29 -6.10 8.98 -5.39
CA HIS A 29 -5.00 8.02 -5.32
C HIS A 29 -5.45 6.67 -4.73
N LEU A 30 -6.10 6.69 -3.57
CA LEU A 30 -6.59 5.47 -2.92
C LEU A 30 -7.61 4.72 -3.81
N GLY A 31 -8.45 5.47 -4.52
CA GLY A 31 -9.36 4.91 -5.52
C GLY A 31 -8.64 4.21 -6.67
N ARG A 32 -7.61 4.84 -7.25
CA ARG A 32 -6.81 4.26 -8.33
C ARG A 32 -6.03 3.03 -7.88
N VAL A 33 -5.46 3.03 -6.67
CA VAL A 33 -4.77 1.86 -6.10
C VAL A 33 -5.75 0.69 -5.92
N HIS A 34 -6.94 0.93 -5.38
CA HIS A 34 -7.99 -0.10 -5.27
C HIS A 34 -8.35 -0.69 -6.64
N ASP A 35 -8.61 0.16 -7.63
CA ASP A 35 -9.05 -0.28 -8.95
C ASP A 35 -7.93 -1.02 -9.70
N ARG A 36 -6.68 -0.57 -9.56
CA ARG A 36 -5.53 -1.24 -10.13
C ARG A 36 -5.28 -2.61 -9.51
N LEU A 37 -5.41 -2.76 -8.20
CA LEU A 37 -5.34 -4.06 -7.53
C LEU A 37 -6.44 -5.01 -8.04
N ARG A 38 -7.67 -4.50 -8.22
CA ARG A 38 -8.76 -5.27 -8.83
C ARG A 38 -8.40 -5.75 -10.23
N ASP A 39 -7.90 -4.85 -11.08
CA ASP A 39 -7.59 -5.15 -12.47
C ASP A 39 -6.40 -6.13 -12.61
N LEU A 40 -5.52 -6.17 -11.60
CA LEU A 40 -4.43 -7.15 -11.46
C LEU A 40 -4.86 -8.47 -10.80
N GLY A 41 -6.16 -8.65 -10.51
CA GLY A 41 -6.72 -9.89 -9.97
C GLY A 41 -6.58 -10.07 -8.46
N ALA A 42 -6.33 -9.00 -7.70
CA ALA A 42 -6.23 -9.07 -6.24
C ALA A 42 -7.56 -9.48 -5.59
N GLY A 43 -7.46 -10.27 -4.51
CA GLY A 43 -8.60 -10.65 -3.69
C GLY A 43 -9.28 -9.44 -2.99
N PRO A 44 -10.51 -9.61 -2.49
CA PRO A 44 -11.31 -8.52 -1.92
C PRO A 44 -10.62 -7.81 -0.75
N ASP A 45 -9.94 -8.55 0.13
CA ASP A 45 -9.26 -7.98 1.30
C ASP A 45 -8.09 -7.06 0.91
N LEU A 46 -7.30 -7.46 -0.08
CA LEU A 46 -6.17 -6.67 -0.58
C LEU A 46 -6.65 -5.40 -1.29
N ARG A 47 -7.77 -5.49 -2.03
CA ARG A 47 -8.39 -4.32 -2.67
C ARG A 47 -8.89 -3.32 -1.64
N LEU A 48 -9.62 -3.79 -0.62
CA LEU A 48 -10.09 -2.94 0.48
C LEU A 48 -8.92 -2.34 1.27
N ALA A 49 -7.86 -3.12 1.49
CA ALA A 49 -6.63 -2.62 2.08
C ALA A 49 -6.02 -1.53 1.19
N GLY A 50 -5.94 -1.72 -0.13
CA GLY A 50 -5.46 -0.70 -1.07
C GLY A 50 -6.26 0.60 -1.02
N LEU A 51 -7.58 0.51 -0.90
CA LEU A 51 -8.47 1.67 -0.75
C LEU A 51 -8.23 2.43 0.57
N THR A 52 -7.70 1.79 1.61
CA THR A 52 -7.58 2.36 2.95
C THR A 52 -6.15 2.35 3.49
N HIS A 53 -5.15 2.08 2.65
CA HIS A 53 -3.80 1.74 3.10
C HIS A 53 -3.10 2.89 3.84
N ALA A 54 -3.47 4.14 3.53
CA ALA A 54 -2.94 5.34 4.15
C ALA A 54 -3.69 5.76 5.44
N ALA A 55 -4.64 4.94 5.93
CA ALA A 55 -5.46 5.30 7.09
C ALA A 55 -4.62 5.70 8.32
N TYR A 56 -3.49 5.02 8.54
CA TYR A 56 -2.58 5.27 9.69
C TYR A 56 -1.35 6.12 9.31
N GLY A 57 -1.36 6.74 8.13
CA GLY A 57 -0.16 7.26 7.48
C GLY A 57 0.82 6.15 7.10
N THR A 58 1.88 6.52 6.40
CA THR A 58 2.90 5.61 5.89
C THR A 58 4.29 6.17 6.17
N ASP A 59 5.30 5.30 6.11
CA ASP A 59 6.68 5.76 6.01
C ASP A 59 6.88 6.34 4.59
N GLY A 60 7.02 7.67 4.49
CA GLY A 60 6.96 8.43 3.23
C GLY A 60 5.75 9.36 3.09
N PHE A 61 4.70 9.16 3.91
CA PHE A 61 3.54 10.07 3.96
C PHE A 61 2.91 10.06 5.36
N ALA A 62 3.31 11.01 6.21
CA ALA A 62 2.96 11.01 7.63
C ALA A 62 1.49 11.35 7.93
N THR A 63 0.75 11.96 6.99
CA THR A 63 -0.66 12.32 7.18
C THR A 63 -1.50 11.07 7.41
N ALA A 64 -2.15 11.00 8.57
CA ALA A 64 -3.01 9.90 8.96
C ALA A 64 -4.48 10.36 8.98
N LEU A 65 -5.37 9.51 8.43
CA LEU A 65 -6.82 9.72 8.49
C LEU A 65 -7.41 9.22 9.81
N LEU A 66 -6.73 8.30 10.48
CA LEU A 66 -7.12 7.64 11.73
C LEU A 66 -5.88 7.37 12.57
N ASP A 67 -5.93 7.72 13.85
CA ASP A 67 -4.90 7.29 14.80
C ASP A 67 -4.91 5.75 14.93
N VAL A 68 -3.74 5.14 14.80
CA VAL A 68 -3.54 3.68 14.90
C VAL A 68 -4.03 3.10 16.24
N ALA A 69 -4.05 3.89 17.32
CA ALA A 69 -4.65 3.49 18.60
C ALA A 69 -6.15 3.13 18.46
N HIS A 70 -6.82 3.67 17.44
CA HIS A 70 -8.23 3.45 17.15
C HIS A 70 -8.46 2.48 15.97
N ARG A 71 -7.47 1.63 15.64
CA ARG A 71 -7.51 0.70 14.50
C ARG A 71 -8.72 -0.24 14.47
N ASP A 72 -9.31 -0.55 15.62
CA ASP A 72 -10.54 -1.35 15.68
C ASP A 72 -11.72 -0.70 14.93
N ARG A 73 -11.71 0.64 14.77
CA ARG A 73 -12.72 1.35 13.96
C ARG A 73 -12.59 0.99 12.48
N LEU A 74 -11.37 0.95 11.95
CA LEU A 74 -11.14 0.53 10.56
C LEU A 74 -11.42 -0.97 10.41
N ARG A 75 -11.02 -1.79 11.39
CA ARG A 75 -11.29 -3.23 11.40
C ARG A 75 -12.78 -3.56 11.27
N ARG A 76 -13.63 -2.84 12.00
CA ARG A 76 -15.10 -3.01 11.90
C ARG A 76 -15.67 -2.58 10.54
N LEU A 77 -15.00 -1.65 9.87
CA LEU A 77 -15.43 -1.13 8.56
C LEU A 77 -15.05 -2.07 7.42
N VAL A 78 -13.77 -2.47 7.33
CA VAL A 78 -13.23 -3.22 6.18
C VAL A 78 -13.01 -4.71 6.45
N GLY A 79 -13.23 -5.16 7.69
CA GLY A 79 -12.91 -6.51 8.14
C GLY A 79 -11.48 -6.66 8.64
N GLU A 80 -11.26 -7.68 9.47
CA GLU A 80 -9.95 -8.00 10.05
C GLU A 80 -8.86 -8.31 9.03
N PRO A 81 -9.11 -9.12 7.97
CA PRO A 81 -8.06 -9.44 7.01
C PRO A 81 -7.53 -8.20 6.28
N ALA A 82 -8.42 -7.33 5.81
CA ALA A 82 -8.05 -6.09 5.13
C ALA A 82 -7.32 -5.12 6.08
N GLU A 83 -7.84 -4.92 7.29
CA GLU A 83 -7.21 -4.03 8.27
C GLU A 83 -5.82 -4.52 8.70
N ALA A 84 -5.62 -5.84 8.81
CA ALA A 84 -4.29 -6.39 9.12
C ALA A 84 -3.26 -6.07 8.02
N ILE A 85 -3.67 -6.03 6.76
CA ILE A 85 -2.80 -5.58 5.64
C ILE A 85 -2.50 -4.09 5.78
N VAL A 86 -3.52 -3.25 6.05
CA VAL A 86 -3.35 -1.79 6.24
C VAL A 86 -2.39 -1.50 7.41
N TYR A 87 -2.55 -2.18 8.54
CA TYR A 87 -1.68 -2.01 9.71
C TYR A 87 -0.24 -2.38 9.42
N ARG A 88 -0.01 -3.52 8.77
CA ARG A 88 1.33 -3.96 8.35
C ARG A 88 1.95 -2.99 7.37
N TYR A 89 1.18 -2.56 6.38
CA TYR A 89 1.65 -1.61 5.37
C TYR A 89 2.01 -0.26 5.97
N GLY A 90 1.07 0.40 6.66
CA GLY A 90 1.27 1.71 7.26
C GLY A 90 2.30 1.69 8.40
N GLY A 91 2.46 0.55 9.05
CA GLY A 91 3.43 0.31 10.11
C GLY A 91 4.82 -0.08 9.61
N CYS A 92 5.03 -0.34 8.32
CA CYS A 92 6.34 -0.72 7.81
C CYS A 92 7.35 0.43 7.94
N ASP A 93 8.50 0.15 8.54
CA ASP A 93 9.72 0.95 8.40
C ASP A 93 10.40 0.54 7.08
N ARG A 94 10.19 1.32 6.02
CA ARG A 94 10.66 1.02 4.66
C ARG A 94 12.18 1.03 4.61
N GLY A 95 12.82 1.96 5.33
CA GLY A 95 14.27 2.12 5.38
C GLY A 95 14.99 0.85 5.87
N HIS A 96 14.46 0.20 6.91
CA HIS A 96 15.00 -1.05 7.43
C HIS A 96 14.50 -2.30 6.70
N THR A 97 13.32 -2.23 6.08
CA THR A 97 12.64 -3.42 5.53
C THR A 97 12.96 -3.65 4.05
N TRP A 98 12.77 -2.65 3.20
CA TRP A 98 12.54 -2.89 1.77
C TRP A 98 13.71 -3.55 1.03
N ARG A 99 14.94 -3.08 1.28
CA ARG A 99 16.16 -3.61 0.62
C ARG A 99 16.55 -5.03 1.08
N ALA A 100 16.08 -5.45 2.25
CA ALA A 100 16.40 -6.76 2.83
C ALA A 100 15.25 -7.76 2.71
N LEU A 101 14.05 -7.31 2.30
CA LEU A 101 12.82 -8.09 2.35
C LEU A 101 12.90 -9.42 1.58
N SER A 102 13.46 -9.42 0.37
CA SER A 102 13.60 -10.64 -0.44
C SER A 102 14.52 -11.71 0.18
N ARG A 103 15.46 -11.30 1.03
CA ARG A 103 16.38 -12.21 1.73
C ARG A 103 15.85 -12.65 3.09
N THR A 104 15.16 -11.76 3.80
CA THR A 104 14.78 -11.95 5.19
C THR A 104 13.34 -12.42 5.35
N GLY A 105 12.44 -12.02 4.44
CA GLY A 105 11.00 -12.19 4.60
C GLY A 105 10.43 -11.45 5.81
N GLN A 106 11.17 -10.49 6.39
CA GLN A 106 10.84 -9.83 7.65
C GLN A 106 10.43 -8.38 7.43
N ILE A 107 9.49 -7.90 8.24
CA ILE A 107 9.01 -6.51 8.22
C ILE A 107 9.21 -5.91 9.60
N ARG A 108 9.90 -4.76 9.66
CA ARG A 108 10.04 -3.99 10.89
C ARG A 108 8.87 -3.02 11.02
N SER A 109 8.24 -3.01 12.19
CA SER A 109 7.15 -2.10 12.52
C SER A 109 7.67 -0.79 13.12
N ARG A 110 7.35 0.37 12.53
CA ARG A 110 7.58 1.69 13.12
C ARG A 110 6.65 1.98 14.30
N PHE A 111 5.51 1.32 14.39
CA PHE A 111 4.56 1.50 15.50
C PHE A 111 5.05 0.88 16.81
N THR A 112 5.74 -0.26 16.72
CA THR A 112 6.11 -1.07 17.89
C THR A 112 7.61 -1.33 18.00
N GLN A 113 8.38 -0.99 16.97
CA GLN A 113 9.81 -1.29 16.83
C GLN A 113 10.14 -2.78 16.78
N THR A 114 9.15 -3.66 16.70
CA THR A 114 9.35 -5.11 16.57
C THR A 114 9.51 -5.53 15.10
N VAL A 115 10.05 -6.73 14.91
CA VAL A 115 10.17 -7.38 13.60
C VAL A 115 9.19 -8.55 13.56
N GLU A 116 8.36 -8.61 12.52
CA GLU A 116 7.50 -9.75 12.24
C GLU A 116 8.04 -10.56 11.03
N ALA A 117 7.75 -11.86 11.02
CA ALA A 117 7.97 -12.75 9.88
C ALA A 117 6.60 -13.22 9.36
N PRO A 118 5.98 -12.52 8.39
CA PRO A 118 4.67 -12.87 7.88
C PRO A 118 4.67 -14.21 7.15
N THR A 119 3.50 -14.83 7.01
CA THR A 119 3.35 -15.98 6.11
C THR A 119 3.58 -15.55 4.65
N ALA A 120 3.84 -16.51 3.77
CA ALA A 120 4.04 -16.23 2.34
C ALA A 120 2.86 -15.47 1.71
N ALA A 121 1.62 -15.76 2.13
CA ALA A 121 0.44 -15.06 1.64
C ALA A 121 0.36 -13.62 2.13
N GLN A 122 0.67 -13.37 3.41
CA GLN A 122 0.70 -12.03 4.00
C GLN A 122 1.82 -11.18 3.40
N LEU A 123 2.99 -11.78 3.18
CA LEU A 123 4.14 -11.11 2.56
C LEU A 123 3.83 -10.73 1.11
N ARG A 124 3.20 -11.61 0.34
CA ARG A 124 2.75 -11.29 -1.03
C ARG A 124 1.76 -10.14 -1.05
N ALA A 125 0.75 -10.14 -0.18
CA ALA A 125 -0.22 -9.05 -0.10
C ALA A 125 0.44 -7.69 0.24
N PHE A 126 1.40 -7.69 1.17
CA PHE A 126 2.18 -6.50 1.52
C PHE A 126 3.03 -6.00 0.34
N VAL A 127 3.72 -6.90 -0.36
CA VAL A 127 4.57 -6.58 -1.52
C VAL A 127 3.71 -6.05 -2.67
N ASP A 128 2.60 -6.71 -2.99
CA ASP A 128 1.72 -6.30 -4.07
C ASP A 128 1.14 -4.91 -3.83
N LEU A 129 0.66 -4.64 -2.61
CA LEU A 129 0.18 -3.30 -2.23
C LEU A 129 1.30 -2.27 -2.31
N SER A 130 2.51 -2.61 -1.84
CA SER A 130 3.66 -1.68 -1.88
C SER A 130 4.05 -1.32 -3.30
N ILE A 131 4.11 -2.30 -4.20
CA ILE A 131 4.42 -2.03 -5.61
C ILE A 131 3.32 -1.16 -6.23
N VAL A 132 2.05 -1.60 -6.15
CA VAL A 132 0.94 -0.90 -6.81
C VAL A 132 0.79 0.55 -6.30
N ASN A 133 1.01 0.78 -5.00
CA ASN A 133 1.04 2.11 -4.42
C ASN A 133 2.06 3.02 -5.11
N GLU A 134 3.33 2.60 -5.16
CA GLU A 134 4.40 3.43 -5.73
C GLU A 134 4.27 3.57 -7.24
N LEU A 135 3.70 2.58 -7.94
CA LEU A 135 3.40 2.71 -9.37
C LEU A 135 2.36 3.80 -9.65
N ASP A 136 1.32 3.92 -8.82
CA ASP A 136 0.34 5.01 -8.97
C ASP A 136 1.00 6.37 -8.73
N VAL A 137 1.80 6.50 -7.66
CA VAL A 137 2.52 7.74 -7.35
C VAL A 137 3.46 8.12 -8.50
N ALA A 138 4.32 7.20 -8.95
CA ALA A 138 5.29 7.47 -10.01
C ALA A 138 4.62 7.85 -11.35
N LEU A 139 3.44 7.29 -11.67
CA LEU A 139 2.71 7.66 -12.88
C LEU A 139 2.13 9.08 -12.83
N HIS A 140 1.79 9.57 -11.64
CA HIS A 140 1.10 10.84 -11.47
C HIS A 140 1.98 11.95 -10.86
N ASP A 141 3.22 11.63 -10.51
CA ASP A 141 4.26 12.58 -10.11
C ASP A 141 5.57 12.30 -10.86
N PRO A 142 5.84 13.05 -11.95
CA PRO A 142 7.06 12.88 -12.75
C PRO A 142 8.36 13.17 -11.97
N ALA A 143 8.31 13.95 -10.88
CA ALA A 143 9.50 14.20 -10.07
C ALA A 143 9.89 12.93 -9.30
N ILE A 144 8.92 12.26 -8.68
CA ILE A 144 9.12 10.97 -8.00
C ILE A 144 9.62 9.91 -8.98
N ALA A 145 9.05 9.83 -10.18
CA ALA A 145 9.51 8.87 -11.19
C ALA A 145 10.99 9.07 -11.57
N ARG A 146 11.43 10.34 -11.72
CA ARG A 146 12.83 10.66 -12.03
C ARG A 146 13.76 10.39 -10.85
N GLU A 147 13.35 10.76 -9.64
CA GLU A 147 14.20 10.68 -8.45
C GLU A 147 14.33 9.25 -7.91
N HIS A 148 13.24 8.49 -7.91
CA HIS A 148 13.17 7.18 -7.25
C HIS A 148 12.99 6.01 -8.21
N GLY A 149 12.87 6.24 -9.52
CA GLY A 149 12.64 5.18 -10.52
C GLY A 149 13.67 4.05 -10.47
N ASP A 150 14.97 4.37 -10.38
CA ASP A 150 16.03 3.36 -10.26
C ASP A 150 15.94 2.55 -8.96
N TYR A 151 15.59 3.23 -7.86
CA TYR A 151 15.38 2.57 -6.58
C TYR A 151 14.20 1.59 -6.66
N PHE A 152 13.07 2.01 -7.22
CA PHE A 152 11.90 1.15 -7.42
C PHE A 152 12.20 -0.03 -8.34
N ARG A 153 12.88 0.18 -9.48
CA ARG A 153 13.30 -0.91 -10.38
C ARG A 153 14.15 -1.95 -9.64
N SER A 154 15.13 -1.49 -8.85
CA SER A 154 16.00 -2.37 -8.07
C SER A 154 15.24 -3.17 -7.01
N VAL A 155 14.42 -2.48 -6.19
CA VAL A 155 13.69 -3.11 -5.09
C VAL A 155 12.62 -4.07 -5.62
N PHE A 156 11.78 -3.62 -6.56
CA PHE A 156 10.69 -4.44 -7.10
C PHE A 156 11.22 -5.60 -7.94
N GLY A 157 12.34 -5.43 -8.63
CA GLY A 157 13.06 -6.52 -9.27
C GLY A 157 13.48 -7.61 -8.26
N SER A 158 14.00 -7.21 -7.11
CA SER A 158 14.37 -8.15 -6.03
C SER A 158 13.17 -8.85 -5.39
N TRP A 159 11.98 -8.24 -5.46
CA TRP A 159 10.74 -8.77 -4.91
C TRP A 159 9.97 -9.68 -5.88
N ALA A 160 10.48 -9.93 -7.09
CA ALA A 160 9.77 -10.71 -8.10
C ALA A 160 9.37 -12.12 -7.63
N VAL A 161 10.12 -12.72 -6.71
CA VAL A 161 9.82 -14.03 -6.10
C VAL A 161 8.77 -13.96 -4.99
N LEU A 162 8.46 -12.77 -4.49
CA LEU A 162 7.50 -12.53 -3.41
C LEU A 162 6.14 -12.02 -3.92
N ALA A 163 6.17 -11.24 -5.01
CA ALA A 163 5.02 -10.57 -5.59
C ALA A 163 4.18 -11.51 -6.49
N SER A 164 2.95 -11.11 -6.75
CA SER A 164 2.12 -11.73 -7.79
C SER A 164 2.70 -11.46 -9.19
N PRO A 165 2.67 -12.43 -10.13
CA PRO A 165 3.22 -12.24 -11.48
C PRO A 165 2.62 -11.03 -12.22
N ALA A 166 1.31 -10.81 -12.09
CA ALA A 166 0.62 -9.68 -12.72
C ALA A 166 1.16 -8.32 -12.24
N VAL A 167 1.45 -8.19 -10.94
CA VAL A 167 1.98 -6.96 -10.34
C VAL A 167 3.40 -6.69 -10.84
N ILE A 168 4.23 -7.72 -10.98
CA ILE A 168 5.60 -7.57 -11.52
C ILE A 168 5.58 -7.19 -13.00
N MET A 169 4.70 -7.80 -13.79
CA MET A 169 4.52 -7.41 -15.19
C MET A 169 4.09 -5.95 -15.32
N ASP A 170 3.18 -5.51 -14.45
CA ASP A 170 2.73 -4.14 -14.42
C ASP A 170 3.83 -3.16 -14.01
N ALA A 171 4.64 -3.51 -13.01
CA ALA A 171 5.80 -2.72 -12.59
C ALA A 171 6.83 -2.56 -13.71
N ARG A 172 7.15 -3.64 -14.45
CA ARG A 172 8.03 -3.61 -15.62
C ARG A 172 7.52 -2.68 -16.72
N ARG A 173 6.21 -2.74 -16.99
CA ARG A 173 5.56 -1.89 -17.97
C ARG A 173 5.64 -0.41 -17.60
N VAL A 174 5.37 -0.07 -16.34
CA VAL A 174 5.30 1.31 -15.85
C VAL A 174 6.68 1.94 -15.70
N LEU A 175 7.64 1.22 -15.13
CA LEU A 175 8.98 1.73 -14.85
C LEU A 175 9.97 1.49 -16.01
N THR A 176 9.49 0.92 -17.12
CA THR A 176 10.19 0.59 -18.37
C THR A 176 11.53 -0.15 -18.14
N PHE A 177 11.47 -1.47 -17.93
CA PHE A 177 12.63 -2.37 -17.91
C PHE A 177 12.27 -3.79 -18.33
#